data_AF-A0A0B7AWX9-F1
#
_entry.id   AF-A0A0B7AWX9-F1
#
_cell.length_a   1.000
_cell.length_b   1.000
_cell.length_c   1.000
_cell.angle_alpha   90.00
_cell.angle_beta   90.00
_cell.angle_gamma   90.00
#
_symmetry.space_group_name_H-M   'P 1'
#
loop_
_entity.id
_entity.type
_entity.pdbx_description
1 polymer ?
#
loop_
_entity_poly.entity_id
_entity_poly.type
_entity_poly.pdbx_seq_one_letter_code
_entity_poly.pdbx_strand_id
1 'polypeptide(L)'
;VEHGRPFLVNLNADPSLNELLVYYLKDHTLVGRPDAPTQQDIQLSGLGIQPEHAVVDMDNNEVYVTPLDGARTCINGSVIREKHRVRHGDRILWGNNHFFRLNCPRLANSPSSSEPEQKIDYDFAQQE
;
A
#
# COMPACT_ATOMS: atom_id res chain seq x y z
N VAL A 1 -12.90 -12.49 -4.82
CA VAL A 1 -12.42 -11.23 -4.20
C VAL A 1 -12.92 -11.25 -2.76
N GLU A 2 -12.04 -11.23 -1.77
CA GLU A 2 -12.46 -11.12 -0.36
C GLU A 2 -13.08 -9.74 -0.16
N HIS A 3 -14.41 -9.67 -0.20
CA HIS A 3 -15.14 -8.43 0.03
C HIS A 3 -14.86 -7.95 1.47
N GLY A 4 -14.30 -6.75 1.63
CA GLY A 4 -14.10 -6.12 2.94
C GLY A 4 -12.66 -6.08 3.48
N ARG A 5 -11.64 -6.54 2.73
CA ARG A 5 -10.25 -6.44 3.16
C ARG A 5 -9.57 -5.16 2.67
N PRO A 6 -8.77 -4.46 3.50
CA PRO A 6 -7.93 -3.36 3.05
C PRO A 6 -6.98 -3.75 1.91
N PHE A 7 -6.79 -2.83 0.97
CA PHE A 7 -5.89 -3.02 -0.18
C PHE A 7 -5.17 -1.71 -0.53
N LEU A 8 -4.04 -1.84 -1.21
CA LEU A 8 -3.27 -0.73 -1.75
C LEU A 8 -3.59 -0.58 -3.24
N VAL A 9 -3.76 0.67 -3.67
CA VAL A 9 -3.83 1.02 -5.09
C VAL A 9 -2.50 1.64 -5.48
N ASN A 10 -1.87 1.12 -6.52
CA ASN A 10 -0.68 1.71 -7.12
C ASN A 10 -1.07 2.97 -7.90
N LEU A 11 -0.44 4.10 -7.57
CA LEU A 11 -0.68 5.39 -8.21
C LEU A 11 0.34 5.68 -9.32
N ASN A 12 1.33 4.82 -9.53
CA ASN A 12 2.26 5.01 -10.62
C ASN A 12 1.59 4.76 -11.97
N ALA A 13 1.71 5.73 -12.88
CA ALA A 13 1.23 5.64 -14.25
C ALA A 13 2.25 5.01 -15.21
N ASP A 14 3.43 4.59 -14.72
CA ASP A 14 4.53 4.11 -15.56
C ASP A 14 4.28 2.66 -16.01
N PRO A 15 4.01 2.41 -17.32
CA PRO A 15 3.75 1.06 -17.83
C PRO A 15 4.98 0.14 -17.79
N SER A 16 6.18 0.70 -17.55
CA SER A 16 7.42 -0.07 -17.44
C SER A 16 7.62 -0.68 -16.05
N LEU A 17 6.88 -0.22 -15.04
CA LEU A 17 6.84 -0.86 -13.73
C LEU A 17 5.93 -2.08 -13.83
N ASN A 18 6.51 -3.28 -13.71
CA ASN A 18 5.77 -4.54 -13.74
C ASN A 18 5.06 -4.80 -12.40
N GLU A 19 4.24 -3.84 -11.97
CA GLU A 19 3.55 -3.82 -10.69
C GLU A 19 2.04 -3.98 -10.89
N LEU A 20 1.38 -4.60 -9.93
CA LEU A 20 -0.07 -4.70 -9.94
C LEU A 20 -0.70 -3.32 -9.67
N LEU A 21 -1.87 -3.09 -10.25
CA LEU A 21 -2.70 -1.93 -9.93
C LEU A 21 -3.20 -1.99 -8.47
N VAL A 22 -3.53 -3.20 -7.99
CA VAL A 22 -4.12 -3.42 -6.67
C VAL A 22 -3.41 -4.56 -5.93
N TYR A 23 -3.07 -4.32 -4.67
CA TYR A 23 -2.51 -5.32 -3.74
C TYR A 23 -3.43 -5.49 -2.54
N TYR A 24 -4.03 -6.68 -2.39
CA TYR A 24 -4.78 -7.02 -1.18
C TYR A 24 -3.83 -7.32 -0.04
N LEU A 25 -4.04 -6.67 1.11
CA LEU A 25 -3.17 -6.81 2.26
C LEU A 25 -3.51 -8.08 3.04
N LYS A 26 -2.48 -8.83 3.43
CA LYS A 26 -2.57 -9.95 4.38
C LYS A 26 -2.43 -9.40 5.81
N ASP A 27 -2.57 -10.28 6.81
CA ASP A 27 -2.36 -9.92 8.23
C ASP A 27 -0.91 -9.47 8.48
N HIS A 28 0.02 -10.06 7.73
CA HIS A 28 1.42 -9.66 7.68
C HIS A 28 1.86 -9.67 6.22
N THR A 29 2.26 -8.50 5.70
CA THR A 29 2.65 -8.31 4.30
C THR A 29 4.05 -7.71 4.24
N LEU A 30 4.97 -8.42 3.57
CA LEU A 30 6.36 -7.99 3.37
C LEU A 30 6.50 -7.18 2.08
N VAL A 31 7.18 -6.04 2.16
CA VAL A 31 7.44 -5.14 1.03
C VAL A 31 8.94 -5.00 0.82
N GLY A 32 9.42 -5.23 -0.40
CA GLY A 32 10.84 -5.17 -0.70
C GLY A 32 11.15 -5.56 -2.14
N ARG A 33 12.41 -5.88 -2.43
CA ARG A 33 12.83 -6.26 -3.79
C ARG A 33 12.61 -7.75 -4.06
N PRO A 34 12.47 -8.16 -5.34
CA PRO A 34 12.38 -9.58 -5.71
C PRO A 34 13.67 -10.38 -5.42
N ASP A 35 14.83 -9.72 -5.29
CA ASP A 35 16.13 -10.34 -5.03
C ASP A 35 16.48 -10.43 -3.52
N ALA A 36 15.52 -10.17 -2.65
CA ALA A 36 15.71 -10.22 -1.20
C ALA A 36 15.96 -11.65 -0.68
N PRO A 37 16.67 -11.81 0.46
CA PRO A 37 16.87 -13.12 1.07
C PRO A 37 15.56 -13.82 1.45
N THR A 38 14.59 -13.02 1.93
CA THR A 38 13.23 -13.46 2.25
C THR A 38 12.31 -13.10 1.09
N GLN A 39 11.41 -14.02 0.69
CA GLN A 39 10.42 -13.73 -0.34
C GLN A 39 9.47 -12.62 0.12
N GLN A 40 9.39 -11.54 -0.67
CA GLN A 40 8.51 -10.41 -0.41
C GLN A 40 7.13 -10.64 -1.04
N ASP A 41 6.07 -10.18 -0.37
CA ASP A 41 4.69 -10.25 -0.86
C ASP A 41 4.41 -9.18 -1.92
N ILE A 42 4.88 -7.96 -1.66
CA ILE A 42 4.85 -6.84 -2.60
C ILE A 42 6.28 -6.60 -3.06
N GLN A 43 6.58 -7.04 -4.28
CA GLN A 43 7.90 -6.92 -4.88
C GLN A 43 7.99 -5.64 -5.71
N LEU A 44 8.79 -4.69 -5.23
CA LEU A 44 9.01 -3.39 -5.87
C LEU A 44 10.46 -3.32 -6.36
N SER A 45 10.64 -2.76 -7.55
CA SER A 45 11.97 -2.56 -8.14
C SER A 45 12.21 -1.08 -8.39
N GLY A 46 13.44 -0.61 -8.18
CA GLY A 46 13.81 0.77 -8.48
C GLY A 46 14.68 1.43 -7.41
N LEU A 47 15.08 2.66 -7.70
CA LEU A 47 15.97 3.42 -6.84
C LEU A 47 15.33 3.71 -5.48
N GLY A 48 16.08 3.40 -4.42
CA GLY A 48 15.66 3.65 -3.04
C GLY A 48 14.82 2.54 -2.40
N ILE A 49 14.50 1.45 -3.12
CA ILE A 49 13.90 0.26 -2.51
C ILE A 49 14.99 -0.66 -1.96
N GLN A 50 14.79 -1.11 -0.73
CA GLN A 50 15.69 -2.02 -0.02
C GLN A 50 15.24 -3.46 -0.27
N PRO A 51 16.15 -4.46 -0.19
CA PRO A 51 15.78 -5.87 -0.28
C PRO A 51 14.58 -6.20 0.62
N GLU A 52 14.66 -5.80 1.89
CA GLU A 52 13.54 -5.80 2.84
C GLU A 52 13.29 -4.33 3.20
N HIS A 53 12.15 -3.77 2.77
CA HIS A 53 11.92 -2.33 2.81
C HIS A 53 10.94 -1.91 3.90
N ALA A 54 9.79 -2.60 3.98
CA ALA A 54 8.79 -2.31 4.99
C ALA A 54 7.95 -3.54 5.30
N VAL A 55 7.30 -3.51 6.44
CA VAL A 55 6.26 -4.46 6.83
C VAL A 55 4.94 -3.72 6.92
N VAL A 56 3.90 -4.29 6.33
CA VAL A 56 2.51 -3.84 6.50
C VAL A 56 1.76 -4.89 7.32
N ASP A 57 1.41 -4.53 8.54
CA ASP A 57 0.63 -5.39 9.44
C ASP A 57 -0.83 -4.94 9.44
N MET A 58 -1.74 -5.92 9.48
CA MET A 58 -3.16 -5.69 9.68
C MET A 58 -3.62 -6.38 10.97
N ASP A 59 -4.19 -5.60 11.88
CA ASP A 59 -4.78 -6.08 13.13
C ASP A 59 -6.15 -5.44 13.33
N ASN A 60 -7.20 -6.24 13.49
CA ASN A 60 -8.58 -5.76 13.67
C ASN A 60 -9.02 -4.71 12.62
N ASN A 61 -8.70 -4.93 11.34
CA ASN A 61 -8.91 -4.00 10.21
C ASN A 61 -8.15 -2.66 10.31
N GLU A 62 -7.25 -2.51 11.27
CA GLU A 62 -6.31 -1.40 11.33
C GLU A 62 -5.01 -1.77 10.62
N VAL A 63 -4.50 -0.84 9.81
CA VAL A 63 -3.28 -1.06 9.01
C VAL A 63 -2.14 -0.27 9.63
N TYR A 64 -0.99 -0.92 9.73
CA TYR A 64 0.23 -0.34 10.25
C TYR A 64 1.38 -0.55 9.26
N VAL A 65 2.19 0.48 9.04
CA VAL A 65 3.41 0.40 8.22
C VAL A 65 4.62 0.59 9.12
N THR A 66 5.55 -0.34 9.05
CA THR A 66 6.83 -0.29 9.78
C THR A 66 7.98 -0.28 8.77
N PRO A 67 8.73 0.83 8.65
CA PRO A 67 9.92 0.88 7.81
C PRO A 67 11.03 0.00 8.39
N LEU A 68 11.83 -0.62 7.52
CA LEU A 68 13.05 -1.33 7.91
C LEU A 68 14.28 -0.42 7.80
N ASP A 69 15.42 -0.89 8.30
CA ASP A 69 16.62 -0.05 8.39
C ASP A 69 17.10 0.45 7.01
N GLY A 70 17.44 1.73 6.93
CA GLY A 70 17.80 2.39 5.67
C GLY A 70 16.69 2.47 4.61
N ALA A 71 15.45 2.09 4.92
CA ALA A 71 14.33 2.09 3.99
C ALA A 71 13.48 3.35 4.14
N ARG A 72 13.64 4.31 3.21
CA ARG A 72 12.86 5.54 3.21
C ARG A 72 11.38 5.22 2.94
N THR A 73 10.54 5.48 3.93
CA THR A 73 9.08 5.38 3.84
C THR A 73 8.44 6.70 4.26
N CYS A 74 7.48 7.20 3.48
CA CYS A 74 6.70 8.38 3.84
C CYS A 74 5.20 8.07 3.87
N ILE A 75 4.50 8.71 4.81
CA ILE A 75 3.04 8.74 4.89
C ILE A 75 2.61 10.20 4.70
N ASN A 76 1.77 10.47 3.70
CA ASN A 76 1.30 11.81 3.35
C ASN A 76 2.44 12.85 3.24
N GLY A 77 3.55 12.46 2.61
CA GLY A 77 4.74 13.30 2.42
C GLY A 77 5.69 13.39 3.62
N SER A 78 5.30 12.89 4.80
CA SER A 78 6.15 12.89 6.00
C SER A 78 6.90 11.58 6.16
N VAL A 79 8.23 11.64 6.36
CA VAL A 79 9.05 10.44 6.60
C VAL A 79 8.71 9.83 7.95
N ILE A 80 8.42 8.54 7.97
CA ILE A 80 8.26 7.75 9.19
C ILE A 80 9.52 6.90 9.43
N ARG A 81 9.81 6.61 10.71
CA ARG A 81 10.96 5.77 11.12
C ARG A 81 10.59 4.62 12.04
N GLU A 82 9.33 4.59 12.49
CA GLU A 82 8.81 3.61 13.42
C GLU A 82 7.42 3.18 12.93
N LYS A 83 6.85 2.16 13.57
CA LYS A 83 5.50 1.65 13.28
C LYS A 83 4.50 2.81 13.29
N HIS A 84 3.82 3.02 12.16
CA HIS A 84 2.86 4.09 11.96
C HIS A 84 1.51 3.54 11.54
N ARG A 85 0.43 4.00 12.18
CA ARG A 85 -0.93 3.63 11.80
C ARG A 85 -1.34 4.40 10.54
N VAL A 86 -1.85 3.70 9.54
CA VAL A 86 -2.28 4.26 8.26
C VAL A 86 -3.79 4.07 8.10
N ARG A 87 -4.47 5.07 7.54
CA ARG A 87 -5.93 5.13 7.42
C ARG A 87 -6.37 5.13 5.95
N HIS A 88 -7.65 4.85 5.74
CA HIS A 88 -8.26 4.97 4.41
C HIS A 88 -7.97 6.35 3.79
N GLY A 89 -7.47 6.36 2.56
CA GLY A 89 -7.10 7.56 1.82
C GLY A 89 -5.66 8.04 2.01
N ASP A 90 -4.93 7.53 3.01
CA ASP A 90 -3.54 7.92 3.21
C ASP A 90 -2.66 7.45 2.05
N ARG A 91 -1.69 8.30 1.69
CA ARG A 91 -0.72 8.06 0.63
C ARG A 91 0.59 7.55 1.23
N ILE A 92 1.05 6.41 0.75
CA ILE A 92 2.31 5.77 1.14
C ILE A 92 3.30 5.97 0.00
N LEU A 93 4.51 6.40 0.33
CA LEU A 93 5.64 6.41 -0.59
C LEU A 93 6.74 5.49 -0.06
N TRP A 94 7.11 4.49 -0.85
CA TRP A 94 8.31 3.67 -0.60
C TRP A 94 9.45 4.07 -1.54
N GLY A 95 10.66 4.17 -0.98
CA GLY A 95 11.83 4.66 -1.71
C GLY A 95 11.61 6.06 -2.27
N ASN A 96 11.77 6.20 -3.58
CA ASN A 96 11.69 7.49 -4.27
C ASN A 96 10.42 7.67 -5.11
N ASN A 97 9.94 6.59 -5.73
CA ASN A 97 8.95 6.68 -6.80
C ASN A 97 7.75 5.73 -6.62
N HIS A 98 7.64 4.98 -5.53
CA HIS A 98 6.58 3.97 -5.38
C HIS A 98 5.41 4.53 -4.57
N PHE A 99 4.44 5.13 -5.27
CA PHE A 99 3.28 5.77 -4.67
C PHE A 99 2.09 4.83 -4.58
N PHE A 100 1.56 4.69 -3.38
CA PHE A 100 0.38 3.87 -3.09
C PHE A 100 -0.65 4.66 -2.31
N ARG A 101 -1.93 4.29 -2.46
CA ARG A 101 -3.03 4.77 -1.62
C ARG A 101 -3.66 3.61 -0.88
N LEU A 102 -3.83 3.76 0.44
CA LEU A 102 -4.56 2.78 1.22
C LEU A 102 -6.06 2.94 1.03
N ASN A 103 -6.75 1.85 0.71
CA ASN A 103 -8.18 1.77 0.67
C ASN A 103 -8.67 0.72 1.67
N CYS A 104 -9.29 1.18 2.76
CA CYS A 104 -10.06 0.32 3.64
C CYS A 104 -11.52 0.33 3.20
N PRO A 105 -12.10 -0.79 2.73
CA PRO A 105 -13.52 -0.85 2.44
C PRO A 105 -14.33 -0.61 3.73
N ARG A 106 -15.35 0.25 3.67
CA ARG A 106 -16.26 0.46 4.79
C ARG A 106 -17.14 -0.78 4.97
N LEU A 107 -17.33 -1.21 6.21
CA LEU A 107 -18.37 -2.20 6.53
C LEU A 107 -19.72 -1.63 6.09
N ALA A 108 -20.52 -2.41 5.36
CA ALA A 108 -21.80 -2.01 4.77
C ALA A 108 -22.89 -1.53 5.76
N ASN A 109 -22.56 -1.38 7.06
CA ASN A 109 -23.47 -0.96 8.13
C ASN A 109 -23.24 0.46 8.65
N SER A 110 -22.36 1.26 8.03
CA SER A 110 -22.29 2.71 8.36
C SER A 110 -23.46 3.45 7.67
N PRO A 111 -24.33 4.19 8.39
CA PRO A 111 -25.54 4.82 7.84
C PRO A 111 -25.28 6.00 6.87
N SER A 112 -24.04 6.19 6.42
CA SER A 112 -23.61 7.20 5.46
C SER A 112 -23.23 6.62 4.08
N SER A 113 -23.50 5.34 3.81
CA SER A 113 -23.06 4.67 2.57
C SER A 113 -24.03 4.88 1.40
N SER A 114 -23.98 6.05 0.78
CA SER A 114 -24.54 6.31 -0.55
C SER A 114 -23.42 6.54 -1.60
N GLU A 115 -22.27 5.89 -1.43
CA GLU A 115 -21.23 5.89 -2.45
C GLU A 115 -21.32 4.57 -3.21
N PRO A 116 -21.48 4.59 -4.56
CA PRO A 116 -21.56 3.39 -5.36
C PRO A 116 -20.29 2.55 -5.19
N GLU A 117 -20.38 1.22 -5.36
CA GLU A 117 -19.21 0.34 -5.47
C GLU A 117 -18.28 0.91 -6.55
N GLN A 118 -17.21 1.56 -6.12
CA GLN A 118 -16.35 2.29 -7.03
C GLN A 118 -15.48 1.27 -7.76
N LYS A 119 -15.65 1.18 -9.08
CA LYS A 119 -14.82 0.32 -9.91
C LYS A 119 -13.40 0.90 -9.91
N ILE A 120 -12.44 0.12 -9.41
CA ILE A 120 -11.05 0.54 -9.31
C ILE A 120 -10.33 0.07 -10.57
N ASP A 121 -10.13 1.00 -11.50
CA ASP A 121 -9.36 0.81 -12.72
C ASP A 121 -8.27 1.89 -12.84
N TYR A 122 -7.50 1.83 -13.93
CA TYR A 122 -6.39 2.76 -14.18
C TYR A 122 -6.85 4.22 -14.19
N ASP A 123 -8.03 4.51 -14.74
CA ASP A 123 -8.56 5.87 -14.82
C ASP A 123 -8.87 6.42 -13.42
N PHE A 124 -9.41 5.59 -12.53
CA PHE A 124 -9.60 5.96 -11.12
C PHE A 124 -8.26 6.23 -10.42
N ALA A 125 -7.27 5.35 -10.62
CA ALA A 125 -5.95 5.52 -9.99
C ALA A 125 -5.22 6.78 -10.46
N GLN A 126 -5.45 7.24 -11.70
CA GLN A 126 -4.86 8.50 -12.22
C GLN A 126 -5.50 9.77 -11.65
N GLN A 127 -6.74 9.71 -11.14
CA GLN A 127 -7.45 10.88 -10.63
C GLN A 127 -7.16 11.16 -9.14
N GLU A 128 -6.48 10.24 -8.44
CA GLU A 128 -6.09 10.32 -7.04
C GLU A 128 -4.63 10.76 -6.87
#